data_AF-A0A365L7D7-F1
#
_entry.id   AF-A0A365L7D7-F1
#
_cell.length_a   1.000
_cell.length_b   1.000
_cell.length_c   1.000
_cell.angle_alpha   90.00
_cell.angle_beta   90.00
_cell.angle_gamma   90.00
#
_symmetry.space_group_name_H-M   'P 1'
#
loop_
_entity.id
_entity.type
_entity.pdbx_description
1 polymer ?
#
loop_
_entity_poly.entity_id
_entity_poly.type
_entity_poly.pdbx_seq_one_letter_code
_entity_poly.pdbx_strand_id
1 'polypeptide(L)'
;MADKTVYYQGTEFYAMTLIYFFYIGFFVLVYGNIVSFVAEILQRKWFERADWLYVLILGAFGSAIGLVFPVWNFIIAGILVAMLFGIIDKWLLKRWQLDKGNKALFITPFVAFALLWGYYHFASPSLPAHTAEQAVEFATSDSGTSIDRFPEEVGTWQGEIEGYQVKRITAVEKMDEETYMVIFTEEWQKGRVDDSWMMSYEVDRNSSILREEEGDMPPYDK
;
A
#
# COMPACT_ATOMS: atom_id res chain seq x y z
N MET A 1 1.58 3.81 -16.90
CA MET A 1 1.03 3.60 -15.54
C MET A 1 1.24 4.86 -14.72
N ALA A 2 0.17 5.62 -14.43
CA ALA A 2 0.26 6.69 -13.44
C ALA A 2 0.58 6.06 -12.08
N ASP A 3 1.47 6.70 -11.32
CA ASP A 3 1.85 6.25 -9.99
C ASP A 3 0.62 6.30 -9.07
N LYS A 4 0.01 5.12 -8.84
CA LYS A 4 -1.24 4.99 -8.05
C LYS A 4 -1.08 5.55 -6.63
N THR A 5 0.15 5.69 -6.14
CA THR A 5 0.50 6.24 -4.82
C THR A 5 -0.01 7.67 -4.62
N VAL A 6 -0.12 8.45 -5.69
CA VAL A 6 -0.55 9.86 -5.62
C VAL A 6 -2.00 10.00 -5.16
N TYR A 7 -2.86 9.01 -5.42
CA TYR A 7 -4.28 9.08 -5.11
C TYR A 7 -4.65 8.49 -3.73
N TYR A 8 -3.74 7.73 -3.12
CA TYR A 8 -3.99 7.02 -1.87
C TYR A 8 -3.07 7.46 -0.73
N GLN A 9 -2.57 8.71 -0.76
CA GLN A 9 -1.57 9.20 0.19
C GLN A 9 -2.00 9.04 1.65
N GLY A 10 -3.29 9.27 1.96
CA GLY A 10 -3.82 9.07 3.31
C GLY A 10 -3.75 7.60 3.77
N THR A 11 -4.13 6.67 2.89
CA THR A 11 -4.09 5.22 3.16
C THR A 11 -2.65 4.73 3.27
N GLU A 12 -1.76 5.20 2.40
CA GLU A 12 -0.34 4.86 2.45
C GLU A 12 0.33 5.40 3.70
N PHE A 13 0.06 6.66 4.08
CA PHE A 13 0.56 7.24 5.32
C PHE A 13 0.12 6.42 6.53
N TYR A 14 -1.17 6.04 6.58
CA TYR A 14 -1.72 5.18 7.64
C TYR A 14 -0.99 3.84 7.69
N ALA A 15 -0.90 3.13 6.56
CA ALA A 15 -0.30 1.81 6.48
C ALA A 15 1.20 1.83 6.85
N MET A 16 1.96 2.77 6.28
CA MET A 16 3.39 2.93 6.58
C MET A 16 3.63 3.30 8.04
N THR A 17 2.80 4.18 8.61
CA THR A 17 2.90 4.52 10.03
C THR A 17 2.68 3.30 10.92
N LEU A 18 1.71 2.44 10.60
CA LEU A 18 1.50 1.19 11.36
C LEU A 18 2.69 0.24 11.23
N ILE A 19 3.20 0.03 10.02
CA ILE A 19 4.37 -0.82 9.79
C ILE A 19 5.56 -0.33 10.60
N TYR A 20 5.85 0.98 10.55
CA TYR A 20 6.92 1.57 11.35
C TYR A 20 6.65 1.47 12.85
N PHE A 21 5.41 1.71 13.29
CA PHE A 21 5.04 1.62 14.70
C PHE A 21 5.28 0.21 15.26
N PHE A 22 4.87 -0.84 14.56
CA PHE A 22 5.10 -2.22 15.01
C PHE A 22 6.56 -2.63 14.89
N TYR A 23 7.20 -2.35 13.76
CA TYR A 23 8.57 -2.75 13.50
C TYR A 23 9.56 -1.98 14.39
N ILE A 24 9.58 -0.66 14.30
CA ILE A 24 10.47 0.21 15.09
C ILE A 24 10.05 0.18 16.57
N GLY A 25 8.76 0.16 16.87
CA GLY A 25 8.29 0.12 18.26
C GLY A 25 8.81 -1.09 19.02
N PHE A 26 8.89 -2.27 18.37
CA PHE A 26 9.52 -3.44 18.98
C PHE A 26 11.01 -3.21 19.28
N PHE A 27 11.78 -2.71 18.31
CA PHE A 27 13.20 -2.42 18.52
C PHE A 27 13.41 -1.37 19.61
N VAL A 28 12.65 -0.28 19.61
CA VAL A 28 12.74 0.77 20.63
C VAL A 28 12.36 0.23 22.01
N LEU A 29 11.30 -0.57 22.12
CA LEU A 29 10.89 -1.18 23.39
C LEU A 29 11.93 -2.16 23.94
N VAL A 30 12.61 -2.92 23.09
CA VAL A 30 13.60 -3.89 23.57
C VAL A 30 14.97 -3.23 23.73
N TYR A 31 15.55 -2.73 22.64
CA TYR A 31 16.89 -2.14 22.63
C TYR A 31 16.94 -0.83 23.44
N GLY A 32 15.97 0.07 23.22
CA GLY A 32 15.94 1.36 23.89
C GLY A 32 15.83 1.25 25.41
N ASN A 33 14.99 0.34 25.92
CA ASN A 33 14.90 0.09 27.36
C ASN A 33 16.17 -0.54 27.93
N ILE A 34 16.79 -1.50 27.25
CA ILE A 34 18.06 -2.11 27.70
C ILE A 34 19.16 -1.04 27.78
N VAL A 35 19.32 -0.24 26.74
CA VAL A 35 20.33 0.83 26.70
C VAL A 35 20.07 1.87 27.79
N SER A 36 18.82 2.28 27.96
CA SER A 36 18.44 3.27 28.98
C SER A 36 18.70 2.75 30.40
N PHE A 37 18.38 1.49 30.66
CA PHE A 37 18.65 0.83 31.94
C PHE A 37 20.15 0.74 32.24
N VAL A 38 20.96 0.33 31.27
CA VAL A 38 22.43 0.27 31.42
C VAL A 38 23.01 1.68 31.65
N ALA A 39 22.55 2.67 30.89
CA ALA A 39 22.96 4.07 31.05
C ALA A 39 22.59 4.62 32.44
N GLU A 40 21.42 4.24 32.98
CA GLU A 40 20.99 4.64 34.31
C GLU A 40 21.85 4.00 35.41
N ILE A 41 22.19 2.72 35.29
CA ILE A 41 23.11 2.04 36.23
C ILE A 41 24.48 2.73 36.24
N LEU A 42 25.01 3.04 35.06
CA LEU A 42 26.28 3.77 34.91
C LEU A 42 26.19 5.15 35.55
N GLN A 43 25.11 5.90 35.30
CA GLN A 43 24.89 7.22 35.88
C GLN A 43 24.88 7.18 37.40
N ARG A 44 24.06 6.31 37.99
CA ARG A 44 23.94 6.21 39.46
C ARG A 44 25.27 5.86 40.14
N LYS A 45 26.11 5.06 39.48
CA LYS A 45 27.38 4.59 40.06
C LYS A 45 28.56 5.55 39.84
N TRP A 46 28.60 6.30 38.74
CA TRP A 46 29.80 7.06 38.34
C TRP A 46 29.58 8.58 38.21
N PHE A 47 28.36 9.05 37.94
CA PHE A 47 28.10 10.46 37.63
C PHE A 47 26.66 10.88 37.95
N GLU A 48 26.23 10.63 39.19
CA GLU A 48 24.84 10.75 39.65
C GLU A 48 24.16 12.09 39.32
N ARG A 49 24.92 13.20 39.35
CA ARG A 49 24.40 14.56 39.11
C ARG A 49 24.55 15.07 37.66
N ALA A 50 25.13 14.29 36.75
CA ALA A 50 25.46 14.74 35.40
C ALA A 50 24.43 14.23 34.37
N ASP A 51 23.21 14.79 34.39
CA ASP A 51 22.14 14.40 33.45
C ASP A 51 22.51 14.62 31.97
N TRP A 52 23.32 15.65 31.68
CA TRP A 52 23.81 15.89 30.32
C TRP A 52 24.69 14.75 29.80
N LEU A 53 25.46 14.10 30.69
CA LEU A 53 26.34 12.99 30.33
C LEU A 53 25.52 11.72 30.02
N TYR A 54 24.42 11.51 30.74
CA TYR A 54 23.44 10.46 30.43
C TYR A 54 22.89 10.63 29.00
N VAL A 55 22.47 11.84 28.63
CA VAL A 55 21.95 12.15 27.28
C VAL A 55 22.99 11.89 26.20
N LEU A 56 24.26 12.28 26.43
CA LEU A 56 25.34 12.03 25.48
C LEU A 56 25.65 10.53 25.32
N ILE A 57 25.65 9.76 26.41
CA ILE A 57 25.85 8.31 26.36
C ILE A 57 24.73 7.67 25.54
N LEU A 58 23.48 8.07 25.78
CA LEU A 58 22.34 7.57 24.99
C LEU A 58 22.50 7.92 23.51
N GLY A 59 22.91 9.15 23.20
CA GLY A 59 23.26 9.58 21.84
C GLY A 59 24.32 8.69 21.20
N ALA A 60 25.39 8.38 21.93
CA ALA A 60 26.44 7.48 21.45
C ALA A 60 25.90 6.08 21.13
N PHE A 61 25.02 5.52 21.97
CA PHE A 61 24.32 4.27 21.64
C PHE A 61 23.38 4.41 20.44
N GLY A 62 22.74 5.58 20.25
CA GLY A 62 21.95 5.87 19.06
C GLY A 62 22.72 5.73 17.74
N SER A 63 24.05 5.95 17.76
CA SER A 63 24.90 5.72 16.58
C SER A 63 24.99 4.26 16.14
N ALA A 64 24.63 3.30 17.00
CA ALA A 64 24.69 1.87 16.71
C ALA A 64 23.78 1.45 15.54
N ILE A 65 22.79 2.28 15.16
CA ILE A 65 22.03 2.09 13.92
C ILE A 65 22.94 2.03 12.68
N GLY A 66 24.10 2.69 12.74
CA GLY A 66 25.15 2.65 11.73
C GLY A 66 25.74 1.27 11.47
N LEU A 67 25.64 0.35 12.42
CA LEU A 67 26.09 -1.04 12.25
C LEU A 67 25.20 -1.80 11.25
N VAL A 68 23.93 -1.42 11.15
CA VAL A 68 22.96 -2.01 10.22
C VAL A 68 22.90 -1.19 8.93
N PHE A 69 22.87 0.15 9.06
CA PHE A 69 22.78 1.08 7.94
C PHE A 69 23.98 2.05 7.98
N PRO A 70 25.11 1.72 7.33
CA PRO A 70 26.35 2.49 7.39
C PRO A 70 26.31 3.75 6.52
N VAL A 71 25.26 4.56 6.66
CA VAL A 71 25.05 5.84 5.98
C VAL A 71 25.04 6.94 7.02
N TRP A 72 25.83 7.98 6.78
CA TRP A 72 26.02 9.10 7.72
C TRP A 72 24.70 9.72 8.19
N ASN A 73 23.74 9.91 7.29
CA ASN A 73 22.44 10.49 7.61
C ASN A 73 21.68 9.66 8.66
N PHE A 74 21.71 8.33 8.56
CA PHE A 74 21.04 7.44 9.53
C PHE A 74 21.75 7.44 10.87
N ILE A 75 23.09 7.49 10.89
CA ILE A 75 23.88 7.56 12.13
C ILE A 75 23.57 8.84 12.89
N ILE A 76 23.60 9.99 12.18
CA ILE A 76 23.31 11.30 12.78
C ILE A 76 21.86 11.34 13.28
N ALA A 77 20.90 10.84 12.49
CA ALA A 77 19.51 10.75 12.90
C ALA A 77 19.35 9.89 14.17
N GLY A 78 20.02 8.74 14.24
CA GLY A 78 20.00 7.86 15.41
C GLY A 78 20.53 8.54 16.68
N ILE A 79 21.66 9.25 16.57
CA ILE A 79 22.23 10.04 17.68
C ILE A 79 21.22 11.09 18.15
N LEU A 80 20.68 11.89 17.24
CA LEU A 80 19.75 12.98 17.57
C LEU A 80 18.46 12.46 18.21
N VAL A 81 17.89 11.38 17.67
CA VAL A 81 16.68 10.74 18.22
C VAL A 81 16.94 10.19 19.63
N ALA A 82 18.07 9.51 19.85
CA ALA A 82 18.41 8.98 21.16
C ALA A 82 18.66 10.10 22.19
N MET A 83 19.33 11.19 21.79
CA MET A 83 19.49 12.36 22.67
C MET A 83 18.15 13.00 23.03
N LEU A 84 17.27 13.19 22.04
CA LEU A 84 15.92 13.73 22.27
C LEU A 84 15.14 12.84 23.24
N PHE A 85 15.22 11.52 23.07
CA PHE A 85 14.60 10.56 23.98
C PHE A 85 15.13 10.71 25.41
N GLY A 86 16.45 10.79 25.60
CA GLY A 86 17.06 10.98 26.92
C GLY A 86 16.67 12.32 27.59
N ILE A 87 16.52 13.39 26.81
CA ILE A 87 16.03 14.68 27.30
C ILE A 87 14.58 14.56 27.78
N ILE A 88 13.71 13.92 26.97
CA ILE A 88 12.31 13.70 27.31
C ILE A 88 12.19 12.84 28.57
N ASP A 89 12.99 11.77 28.69
CA ASP A 89 12.99 10.87 29.85
C ASP A 89 13.33 11.62 31.15
N LYS A 90 14.44 12.38 31.19
CA LYS A 90 14.81 13.20 32.36
C LYS A 90 13.79 14.28 32.68
N TRP A 91 13.22 14.90 31.65
CA TRP A 91 12.18 15.91 31.83
C TRP A 91 10.90 15.32 32.44
N LEU A 92 10.50 14.13 31.98
CA LEU A 92 9.33 13.40 32.48
C LEU A 92 9.53 12.98 33.94
N LEU A 93 10.69 12.41 34.28
CA LEU A 93 11.07 12.01 35.64
C LEU A 93 10.99 13.21 36.60
N LYS A 94 11.56 14.36 36.20
CA LYS A 94 11.52 15.58 37.01
C LYS A 94 10.09 16.11 37.18
N ARG A 95 9.23 15.98 36.16
CA ARG A 95 7.81 16.38 36.27
C ARG A 95 7.01 15.46 37.17
N TRP A 96 7.26 14.15 37.14
CA TRP A 96 6.61 13.20 38.06
C TRP A 96 7.00 13.46 39.51
N GLN A 97 8.26 13.79 39.79
CA GLN A 97 8.69 14.19 41.14
C GLN A 97 8.00 15.46 41.66
N LEU A 98 7.53 16.33 40.74
CA LEU A 98 6.82 17.56 41.05
C LEU A 98 5.29 17.39 41.03
N ASP A 99 4.80 16.15 40.92
CA ASP A 99 3.38 15.78 40.81
C ASP A 99 2.62 16.54 39.70
N LYS A 100 3.35 16.93 38.64
CA LYS A 100 2.78 17.62 37.48
C LYS A 100 2.25 16.59 36.49
N GLY A 101 1.02 16.80 36.02
CA GLY A 101 0.41 15.95 35.01
C GLY A 101 1.18 15.96 33.68
N ASN A 102 1.37 14.76 33.11
CA ASN A 102 2.07 14.54 31.84
C ASN A 102 1.15 14.03 30.71
N LYS A 103 -0.18 14.07 30.92
CA LYS A 103 -1.20 13.52 30.00
C LYS A 103 -1.10 14.08 28.57
N ALA A 104 -0.68 15.34 28.43
CA ALA A 104 -0.52 15.99 27.13
C ALA A 104 0.49 15.25 26.24
N LEU A 105 1.63 14.80 26.78
CA LEU A 105 2.65 14.07 25.99
C LEU A 105 2.12 12.76 25.40
N PHE A 106 1.25 12.07 26.13
CA PHE A 106 0.65 10.83 25.66
C PHE A 106 -0.36 11.07 24.54
N ILE A 107 -1.05 12.22 24.55
CA ILE A 107 -2.08 12.57 23.57
C ILE A 107 -1.45 13.16 22.30
N THR A 108 -0.33 13.90 22.42
CA THR A 108 0.36 14.56 21.31
C THR A 108 0.60 13.65 20.08
N PRO A 109 1.16 12.43 20.19
CA PRO A 109 1.41 11.60 19.01
C PRO A 109 0.12 11.18 18.29
N PHE A 110 -0.97 10.94 19.02
CA PHE A 110 -2.26 10.60 18.41
C PHE A 110 -2.89 11.78 17.69
N VAL A 111 -2.79 12.99 18.26
CA VAL A 111 -3.28 14.21 17.63
C VAL A 111 -2.44 14.54 16.38
N ALA A 112 -1.11 14.45 16.47
CA ALA A 112 -0.24 14.65 15.32
C ALA A 112 -0.54 13.65 14.21
N PHE A 113 -0.74 12.38 14.55
CA PHE A 113 -1.14 11.35 13.60
C PHE A 113 -2.47 11.69 12.92
N ALA A 114 -3.51 12.03 13.69
CA ALA A 114 -4.82 12.36 13.13
C ALA A 114 -4.78 13.58 12.20
N LEU A 115 -4.01 14.61 12.57
CA LEU A 115 -3.85 15.81 11.74
C LEU A 115 -3.11 15.51 10.44
N LEU A 116 -2.02 14.74 10.50
CA LEU A 116 -1.23 14.37 9.32
C LEU A 116 -2.01 13.43 8.40
N TRP A 117 -2.65 12.41 8.96
CA TRP A 117 -3.49 11.49 8.21
C TRP A 117 -4.64 12.24 7.53
N GLY A 118 -5.34 13.13 8.26
CA GLY A 118 -6.39 13.97 7.70
C GLY A 118 -5.87 14.86 6.58
N TYR A 119 -4.72 15.52 6.79
CA TYR A 119 -4.08 16.33 5.75
C TYR A 119 -3.82 15.50 4.47
N TYR A 120 -3.18 14.34 4.57
CA TYR A 120 -2.90 13.50 3.40
C TYR A 120 -4.17 12.94 2.76
N HIS A 121 -5.17 12.60 3.55
CA HIS A 121 -6.45 12.12 3.03
C HIS A 121 -7.18 13.19 2.21
N PHE A 122 -7.24 14.43 2.70
CA PHE A 122 -7.93 15.52 2.00
C PHE A 122 -7.10 16.21 0.92
N ALA A 123 -5.77 16.19 1.02
CA ALA A 123 -4.88 16.70 0.00
C ALA A 123 -4.69 15.71 -1.18
N SER A 124 -5.10 14.45 -1.01
CA SER A 124 -5.07 13.47 -2.09
C SER A 124 -6.02 13.90 -3.21
N PRO A 125 -5.55 13.97 -4.47
CA PRO A 125 -6.43 14.19 -5.61
C PRO A 125 -7.46 13.06 -5.70
N SER A 126 -8.65 13.39 -6.19
CA SER A 126 -9.64 12.37 -6.55
C SER A 126 -9.09 11.46 -7.64
N LEU A 127 -9.45 10.18 -7.59
CA LEU A 127 -9.10 9.23 -8.64
C LEU A 127 -9.61 9.74 -10.01
N PRO A 128 -8.81 9.62 -11.09
CA PRO A 128 -9.24 10.00 -12.43
C PRO A 128 -10.36 9.07 -12.86
N ALA A 129 -11.41 9.59 -13.51
CA ALA A 129 -12.60 8.82 -13.94
C ALA A 129 -12.23 7.47 -14.60
N HIS A 130 -12.98 6.43 -14.27
CA HIS A 130 -12.79 5.09 -14.83
C HIS A 130 -13.12 5.16 -16.33
N THR A 131 -12.26 4.62 -17.17
CA THR A 131 -12.42 4.70 -18.62
C THR A 131 -12.81 3.35 -19.20
N ALA A 132 -13.41 3.34 -20.38
CA ALA A 132 -13.81 2.12 -21.06
C ALA A 132 -12.59 1.23 -21.37
N GLU A 133 -11.47 1.85 -21.73
CA GLU A 133 -10.20 1.19 -21.99
C GLU A 133 -9.66 0.49 -20.73
N GLN A 134 -9.74 1.16 -19.57
CA GLN A 134 -9.35 0.56 -18.28
C GLN A 134 -10.25 -0.59 -17.87
N ALA A 135 -11.55 -0.53 -18.19
CA ALA A 135 -12.47 -1.61 -17.92
C ALA A 135 -12.15 -2.86 -18.75
N VAL A 136 -11.81 -2.68 -20.04
CA VAL A 136 -11.35 -3.80 -20.89
C VAL A 136 -10.02 -4.34 -20.38
N GLU A 137 -9.03 -3.48 -20.10
CA GLU A 137 -7.73 -3.88 -19.56
C GLU A 137 -7.90 -4.68 -18.26
N PHE A 138 -8.79 -4.24 -17.35
CA PHE A 138 -9.07 -4.94 -16.11
C PHE A 138 -9.69 -6.32 -16.37
N ALA A 139 -10.67 -6.41 -17.27
CA ALA A 139 -11.33 -7.66 -17.63
C ALA A 139 -10.40 -8.68 -18.32
N THR A 140 -9.39 -8.21 -19.06
CA THR A 140 -8.45 -9.06 -19.79
C THR A 140 -7.10 -9.26 -19.06
N SER A 141 -6.92 -8.67 -17.87
CA SER A 141 -5.63 -8.72 -17.15
C SER A 141 -5.34 -10.05 -16.46
N ASP A 142 -6.36 -10.84 -16.16
CA ASP A 142 -6.23 -12.13 -15.49
C ASP A 142 -5.86 -13.22 -16.49
N SER A 143 -4.67 -13.81 -16.33
CA SER A 143 -4.22 -14.93 -17.16
C SER A 143 -4.78 -16.27 -16.68
N GLY A 144 -5.06 -17.18 -17.62
CA GLY A 144 -5.56 -18.52 -17.38
C GLY A 144 -7.08 -18.65 -17.52
N THR A 145 -7.75 -17.63 -18.06
CA THR A 145 -9.19 -17.66 -18.32
C THR A 145 -9.46 -17.86 -19.81
N SER A 146 -10.71 -18.16 -20.15
CA SER A 146 -11.17 -18.19 -21.55
C SER A 146 -11.20 -16.79 -22.20
N ILE A 147 -10.97 -15.72 -21.44
CA ILE A 147 -10.96 -14.32 -21.90
C ILE A 147 -9.60 -13.94 -22.50
N ASP A 148 -8.50 -14.57 -22.08
CA ASP A 148 -7.12 -14.29 -22.53
C ASP A 148 -6.92 -14.31 -24.05
N ARG A 149 -7.82 -15.00 -24.76
CA ARG A 149 -7.76 -15.23 -26.21
C ARG A 149 -8.45 -14.14 -27.02
N PHE A 150 -9.16 -13.24 -26.36
CA PHE A 150 -9.83 -12.09 -26.96
C PHE A 150 -8.85 -10.90 -27.08
N PRO A 151 -9.15 -9.93 -27.97
CA PRO A 151 -8.39 -8.68 -28.01
C PRO A 151 -8.34 -7.96 -26.64
N GLU A 152 -7.14 -7.53 -26.24
CA GLU A 152 -6.89 -6.72 -25.02
C GLU A 152 -7.42 -5.28 -25.13
N GLU A 153 -7.80 -4.85 -26.34
CA GLU A 153 -8.41 -3.56 -26.63
C GLU A 153 -9.75 -3.77 -27.35
N VAL A 154 -10.62 -2.76 -27.32
CA VAL A 154 -11.88 -2.77 -28.07
C VAL A 154 -11.59 -3.00 -29.55
N GLY A 155 -12.11 -4.08 -30.12
CA GLY A 155 -11.78 -4.45 -31.49
C GLY A 155 -12.20 -5.85 -31.87
N THR A 156 -11.68 -6.29 -33.02
CA THR A 156 -11.97 -7.60 -33.59
C THR A 156 -10.68 -8.26 -34.05
N TRP A 157 -10.49 -9.50 -33.64
CA TRP A 157 -9.47 -10.39 -34.17
C TRP A 157 -10.13 -11.43 -35.08
N GLN A 158 -9.45 -11.80 -36.17
CA GLN A 158 -9.90 -12.84 -37.10
C GLN A 158 -8.74 -13.76 -37.43
N GLY A 159 -9.01 -15.06 -37.51
CA GLY A 159 -8.01 -16.05 -37.85
C GLY A 159 -8.61 -17.41 -38.14
N GLU A 160 -7.74 -18.36 -38.49
CA GLU A 160 -8.13 -19.75 -38.71
C GLU A 160 -7.58 -20.63 -37.58
N ILE A 161 -8.45 -21.44 -36.96
CA ILE A 161 -8.09 -22.38 -35.90
C ILE A 161 -8.68 -23.75 -36.27
N GLU A 162 -7.84 -24.77 -36.43
CA GLU A 162 -8.25 -26.13 -36.81
C GLU A 162 -9.21 -26.21 -38.02
N GLY A 163 -9.06 -25.28 -38.97
CA GLY A 163 -9.91 -25.17 -40.16
C GLY A 163 -11.26 -24.49 -39.93
N TYR A 164 -11.50 -23.89 -38.76
CA TYR A 164 -12.59 -22.95 -38.51
C TYR A 164 -12.12 -21.53 -38.80
N GLN A 165 -12.93 -20.75 -39.50
CA GLN A 165 -12.79 -19.30 -39.55
C GLN A 165 -13.37 -18.73 -38.25
N VAL A 166 -12.51 -18.14 -37.42
CA VAL A 166 -12.86 -17.65 -36.09
C VAL A 166 -12.74 -16.14 -36.06
N LYS A 167 -13.74 -15.50 -35.45
CA LYS A 167 -13.78 -14.06 -35.21
C LYS A 167 -14.06 -13.82 -33.73
N ARG A 168 -13.15 -13.10 -33.08
CA ARG A 168 -13.26 -12.73 -31.66
C ARG A 168 -13.44 -11.23 -31.56
N ILE A 169 -14.42 -10.79 -30.79
CA ILE A 169 -14.83 -9.40 -30.67
C ILE A 169 -14.79 -9.03 -29.20
N THR A 170 -14.12 -7.91 -28.89
CA THR A 170 -14.17 -7.26 -27.58
C THR A 170 -14.90 -5.94 -27.77
N ALA A 171 -16.05 -5.79 -27.11
CA ALA A 171 -16.86 -4.58 -27.13
C ALA A 171 -17.06 -4.05 -25.71
N VAL A 172 -17.34 -2.75 -25.59
CA VAL A 172 -17.58 -2.12 -24.29
C VAL A 172 -18.75 -1.15 -24.39
N GLU A 173 -19.67 -1.26 -23.44
CA GLU A 173 -20.83 -0.37 -23.32
C GLU A 173 -20.78 0.33 -21.96
N LYS A 174 -21.01 1.64 -21.96
CA LYS A 174 -21.07 2.41 -20.72
C LYS A 174 -22.42 2.17 -20.05
N MET A 175 -22.41 1.69 -18.80
CA MET A 175 -23.62 1.53 -18.00
C MET A 175 -23.88 2.75 -17.11
N ASP A 176 -22.84 3.23 -16.43
CA ASP A 176 -22.88 4.37 -15.52
C ASP A 176 -21.55 5.16 -15.56
N GLU A 177 -21.38 6.20 -14.73
CA GLU A 177 -20.18 7.05 -14.72
C GLU A 177 -18.86 6.27 -14.53
N GLU A 178 -18.85 5.20 -13.72
CA GLU A 178 -17.66 4.38 -13.45
C GLU A 178 -17.83 2.88 -13.76
N THR A 179 -18.96 2.48 -14.36
CA THR A 179 -19.30 1.08 -14.61
C THR A 179 -19.50 0.83 -16.10
N TYR A 180 -18.87 -0.22 -16.60
CA TYR A 180 -18.89 -0.62 -18.00
C TYR A 180 -19.29 -2.08 -18.14
N MET A 181 -20.02 -2.40 -19.19
CA MET A 181 -20.26 -3.77 -19.63
C MET A 181 -19.21 -4.11 -20.68
N VAL A 182 -18.32 -5.05 -20.39
CA VAL A 182 -17.35 -5.59 -21.35
C VAL A 182 -17.94 -6.87 -21.93
N ILE A 183 -18.06 -6.93 -23.26
CA ILE A 183 -18.71 -8.02 -23.98
C ILE A 183 -17.67 -8.70 -24.86
N PHE A 184 -17.55 -10.00 -24.68
CA PHE A 184 -16.69 -10.87 -25.47
C PHE A 184 -17.57 -11.76 -26.34
N THR A 185 -17.36 -11.72 -27.64
CA THR A 185 -18.11 -12.55 -28.60
C THR A 185 -17.17 -13.31 -29.51
N GLU A 186 -17.30 -14.62 -29.55
CA GLU A 186 -16.56 -15.49 -30.44
C GLU A 186 -17.51 -16.15 -31.42
N GLU A 187 -17.28 -15.94 -32.71
CA GLU A 187 -18.04 -16.53 -33.81
C GLU A 187 -17.10 -17.49 -34.54
N TRP A 188 -17.54 -18.72 -34.85
CA TRP A 188 -16.76 -19.64 -35.67
C TRP A 188 -17.59 -20.29 -36.77
N GLN A 189 -16.93 -20.55 -37.90
CA GLN A 189 -17.56 -21.19 -39.06
C GLN A 189 -16.63 -22.21 -39.73
N LYS A 190 -17.16 -23.40 -40.03
CA LYS A 190 -16.51 -24.43 -40.86
C LYS A 190 -17.52 -25.10 -41.78
N GLY A 191 -17.50 -24.71 -43.05
CA GLY A 191 -18.45 -25.21 -44.05
C GLY A 191 -19.89 -24.75 -43.75
N ARG A 192 -20.75 -25.67 -43.28
CA ARG A 192 -22.14 -25.41 -42.88
C ARG A 192 -22.36 -25.36 -41.37
N VAL A 193 -21.31 -25.56 -40.59
CA VAL A 193 -21.36 -25.45 -39.13
C VAL A 193 -20.93 -24.04 -38.78
N ASP A 194 -21.85 -23.26 -38.23
CA ASP A 194 -21.63 -21.92 -37.69
C ASP A 194 -22.31 -21.83 -36.33
N ASP A 195 -21.65 -21.18 -35.37
CA ASP A 195 -22.18 -20.94 -34.03
C ASP A 195 -21.41 -19.79 -33.36
N SER A 196 -21.88 -19.34 -32.21
CA SER A 196 -21.29 -18.24 -31.45
C SER A 196 -21.35 -18.48 -29.94
N TRP A 197 -20.37 -17.95 -29.24
CA TRP A 197 -20.32 -17.91 -27.78
C TRP A 197 -20.10 -16.46 -27.32
N MET A 198 -20.85 -16.05 -26.30
CA MET A 198 -20.82 -14.69 -25.77
C MET A 198 -20.71 -14.71 -24.25
N MET A 199 -19.89 -13.81 -23.71
CA MET A 199 -19.83 -13.50 -22.29
C MET A 199 -19.92 -12.00 -22.08
N SER A 200 -20.64 -11.56 -21.06
CA SER A 200 -20.66 -10.16 -20.64
C SER A 200 -20.27 -10.02 -19.17
N TYR A 201 -19.40 -9.05 -18.91
CA TYR A 201 -18.88 -8.73 -17.59
C TYR A 201 -19.24 -7.30 -17.23
N GLU A 202 -19.85 -7.12 -16.07
CA GLU A 202 -19.95 -5.80 -15.45
C GLU A 202 -18.64 -5.51 -14.74
N VAL A 203 -17.98 -4.43 -15.16
CA VAL A 203 -16.66 -4.05 -14.70
C VAL A 203 -16.70 -2.66 -14.08
N ASP A 204 -16.32 -2.60 -12.81
CA ASP A 204 -15.95 -1.38 -12.11
C ASP A 204 -14.45 -1.39 -11.81
N ARG A 205 -13.95 -0.37 -11.10
CA ARG A 205 -12.51 -0.24 -10.82
C ARG A 205 -11.88 -1.38 -10.00
N ASN A 206 -12.69 -2.10 -9.23
CA ASN A 206 -12.25 -3.07 -8.23
C ASN A 206 -12.87 -4.46 -8.44
N SER A 207 -13.85 -4.58 -9.33
CA SER A 207 -14.59 -5.82 -9.55
C SER A 207 -14.91 -6.05 -11.03
N SER A 208 -14.93 -7.33 -11.40
CA SER A 208 -15.41 -7.82 -12.69
C SER A 208 -16.35 -8.98 -12.38
N ILE A 209 -17.61 -8.85 -12.77
CA ILE A 209 -18.67 -9.79 -12.43
C ILE A 209 -19.31 -10.31 -13.72
N LEU A 210 -19.27 -11.62 -13.94
CA LEU A 210 -19.99 -12.26 -15.04
C LEU A 210 -21.49 -11.99 -14.88
N ARG A 211 -22.09 -11.37 -15.90
CA ARG A 211 -23.52 -11.05 -15.95
C ARG A 211 -24.28 -12.07 -16.78
N GLU A 212 -23.73 -12.39 -17.95
CA GLU A 212 -24.39 -13.24 -18.92
C GLU A 212 -23.38 -14.10 -19.67
N GLU A 213 -23.76 -15.33 -19.95
CA GLU A 213 -23.04 -16.26 -20.80
C GLU A 213 -24.06 -16.96 -21.70
N GLU A 214 -23.88 -16.86 -23.00
CA GLU A 214 -24.78 -17.44 -24.01
C GLU A 214 -24.00 -18.20 -25.08
N GLY A 215 -24.65 -19.21 -25.66
CA GLY A 215 -24.07 -20.05 -26.71
C GLY A 215 -23.27 -21.23 -26.17
N ASP A 216 -22.75 -22.05 -27.09
CA ASP A 216 -21.97 -23.24 -26.77
C ASP A 216 -20.47 -22.94 -26.84
N MET A 217 -19.65 -23.48 -25.93
CA MET A 217 -18.19 -23.32 -26.07
C MET A 217 -17.70 -23.88 -27.43
N PRO A 218 -16.73 -23.21 -28.07
CA PRO A 218 -16.24 -23.61 -29.37
C PRO A 218 -15.70 -25.05 -29.38
N PRO A 219 -15.89 -25.77 -30.50
CA PRO A 219 -15.64 -27.21 -30.57
C PRO A 219 -14.17 -27.61 -30.48
N TYR A 220 -13.25 -26.66 -30.70
CA TYR A 220 -11.80 -26.87 -30.65
C TYR A 220 -11.18 -26.61 -29.27
N ASP A 221 -11.98 -26.20 -28.28
CA ASP A 221 -11.55 -26.03 -26.88
C ASP A 221 -12.02 -27.17 -25.96
N LYS A 222 -12.57 -28.25 -26.53
CA LYS A 222 -13.00 -29.46 -25.81
C LYS A 222 -11.91 -30.51 -25.68
#